data_AF-A0A1B6L7P2-F1
#
_entry.id   AF-A0A1B6L7P2-F1
#
_cell.length_a   1.000
_cell.length_b   1.000
_cell.length_c   1.000
_cell.angle_alpha   90.00
_cell.angle_beta   90.00
_cell.angle_gamma   90.00
#
_symmetry.space_group_name_H-M   'P 1'
#
loop_
_entity.id
_entity.type
_entity.pdbx_description
1 polymer ?
#
loop_
_entity_poly.entity_id
_entity_poly.type
_entity_poly.pdbx_seq_one_letter_code
_entity_poly.pdbx_strand_id
1 'polypeptide(L)'
;LAPVLWERTGNVHPLVRLLRAYIHKCAPPQMQDVLKVSGLLGVFQKMIASRANDHEGFYLMQSLIEHCPNELLTQYMKDVFLLLFQRLSSSKTTKYIKGLLVFFFFYTINYGASNLVQLIDSIQPQMFGMVIERLMIPDIQKTSGSVERKITAVGLTKLLSEAPELIDGPYSSYWTPLLKVLIGLFELPEDETTCPDDHFIEVDETPGYEVAYSQLAFASKTDYDPLQGVGDPRLHLAQSLSKLSVACPGRLNPLLQNGLGDADRTHLQNYLTAANVTLS
;
A
#
# COMPACT_ATOMS: atom_id res chain seq x y z
N LEU A 1 22.28 -7.20 -13.55
CA LEU A 1 21.17 -8.09 -13.14
C LEU A 1 20.95 -9.11 -14.26
N ALA A 2 21.49 -10.32 -14.11
CA ALA A 2 21.42 -11.36 -15.15
C ALA A 2 20.09 -12.14 -15.04
N PRO A 3 19.28 -12.29 -16.12
CA PRO A 3 17.97 -12.94 -16.06
C PRO A 3 17.98 -14.37 -15.51
N VAL A 4 19.04 -15.13 -15.82
CA VAL A 4 19.23 -16.54 -15.41
C VAL A 4 19.21 -16.75 -13.90
N LEU A 5 19.61 -15.74 -13.11
CA LEU A 5 19.62 -15.83 -11.64
C LEU A 5 18.21 -15.95 -11.05
N TRP A 6 17.20 -15.48 -11.79
CA TRP A 6 15.80 -15.40 -11.40
C TRP A 6 14.94 -16.53 -11.97
N GLU A 7 15.56 -17.52 -12.61
CA GLU A 7 14.85 -18.70 -13.14
C GLU A 7 14.62 -19.76 -12.06
N ARG A 8 15.50 -19.83 -11.06
CA ARG A 8 15.39 -20.77 -9.94
C ARG A 8 14.56 -20.17 -8.81
N THR A 9 13.49 -20.84 -8.42
CA THR A 9 12.55 -20.37 -7.37
C THR A 9 13.28 -20.12 -6.04
N GLY A 10 14.16 -21.03 -5.63
CA GLY A 10 14.94 -20.93 -4.39
C GLY A 10 15.90 -19.73 -4.31
N ASN A 11 16.24 -19.12 -5.45
CA ASN A 11 17.09 -17.93 -5.49
C ASN A 11 16.31 -16.62 -5.28
N VAL A 12 15.00 -16.61 -5.54
CA VAL A 12 14.21 -15.38 -5.63
C VAL A 12 14.26 -14.59 -4.32
N HIS A 13 13.85 -15.20 -3.22
CA HIS A 13 13.81 -14.54 -1.92
C HIS A 13 15.19 -14.03 -1.44
N PRO A 14 16.28 -14.84 -1.45
CA PRO A 14 17.63 -14.36 -1.12
C PRO A 14 18.11 -13.19 -1.99
N LEU A 15 17.84 -13.23 -3.30
CA LEU A 15 18.29 -12.19 -4.22
C LEU A 15 17.52 -10.89 -4.01
N VAL A 16 16.19 -10.95 -3.86
CA VAL A 16 15.40 -9.74 -3.54
C VAL A 16 15.84 -9.15 -2.21
N ARG A 17 16.08 -10.00 -1.20
CA ARG A 17 16.62 -9.55 0.09
C ARG A 17 17.97 -8.85 -0.06
N LEU A 18 18.88 -9.39 -0.88
CA LEU A 18 20.17 -8.78 -1.16
C LEU A 18 20.03 -7.43 -1.88
N LEU A 19 19.14 -7.34 -2.89
CA LEU A 19 18.89 -6.09 -3.60
C LEU A 19 18.35 -5.01 -2.66
N ARG A 20 17.38 -5.34 -1.79
CA ARG A 20 16.86 -4.42 -0.77
C ARG A 20 17.96 -3.93 0.17
N ALA A 21 18.87 -4.81 0.58
CA ALA A 21 20.01 -4.43 1.41
C ALA A 21 20.96 -3.47 0.66
N TYR A 22 21.22 -3.70 -0.63
CA TYR A 22 22.00 -2.77 -1.44
C TYR A 22 21.30 -1.43 -1.63
N ILE A 23 19.99 -1.40 -1.89
CA ILE A 23 19.22 -0.16 -2.00
C ILE A 23 19.31 0.65 -0.70
N HIS A 24 19.12 0.01 0.45
CA HIS A 24 19.21 0.67 1.76
C HIS A 24 20.62 1.20 2.07
N LYS A 25 21.68 0.56 1.56
CA LYS A 25 23.08 0.96 1.84
C LYS A 25 23.64 1.91 0.78
N CYS A 26 23.02 2.02 -0.38
CA CYS A 26 23.49 2.86 -1.47
C CYS A 26 23.25 4.33 -1.14
N ALA A 27 24.27 5.17 -1.32
CA ALA A 27 24.09 6.61 -1.21
C ALA A 27 23.23 7.11 -2.38
N PRO A 28 22.34 8.10 -2.17
CA PRO A 28 21.43 8.58 -3.20
C PRO A 28 22.09 8.93 -4.55
N PRO A 29 23.28 9.58 -4.60
CA PRO A 29 23.97 9.88 -5.87
C PRO A 29 24.46 8.63 -6.63
N GLN A 30 24.68 7.52 -5.93
CA GLN A 30 25.22 6.27 -6.51
C GLN A 30 24.10 5.35 -7.03
N MET A 31 22.83 5.67 -6.75
CA MET A 31 21.70 4.82 -7.10
C MET A 31 21.59 4.57 -8.60
N GLN A 32 21.79 5.61 -9.42
CA GLN A 32 21.69 5.52 -10.87
C GLN A 32 22.89 4.77 -11.47
N ASP A 33 24.10 5.11 -11.05
CA ASP A 33 25.34 4.63 -11.67
C ASP A 33 25.69 3.20 -11.26
N VAL A 34 25.39 2.82 -10.01
CA VAL A 34 25.76 1.53 -9.43
C VAL A 34 24.62 0.51 -9.53
N LEU A 35 23.43 0.86 -9.07
CA LEU A 35 22.32 -0.09 -8.99
C LEU A 35 21.47 -0.16 -10.26
N LYS A 36 21.50 0.89 -11.08
CA LYS A 36 20.70 1.03 -12.31
C LYS A 36 19.21 0.75 -12.03
N VAL A 37 18.49 1.79 -11.65
CA VAL A 37 17.06 1.72 -11.26
C VAL A 37 16.21 0.94 -12.28
N SER A 38 16.43 1.14 -13.58
CA SER A 38 15.73 0.40 -14.64
C SER A 38 15.90 -1.11 -14.56
N GLY A 39 17.07 -1.60 -14.15
CA GLY A 39 17.32 -3.01 -13.95
C GLY A 39 16.54 -3.56 -12.75
N LEU A 40 16.45 -2.81 -11.65
CA LEU A 40 15.64 -3.17 -10.48
C LEU A 40 14.14 -3.20 -10.82
N LEU A 41 13.69 -2.28 -11.67
CA LEU A 41 12.31 -2.27 -12.18
C LEU A 41 12.02 -3.48 -13.07
N GLY A 42 13.00 -3.97 -13.84
CA GLY A 42 12.87 -5.24 -14.56
C GLY A 42 12.72 -6.45 -13.63
N VAL A 43 13.42 -6.45 -12.49
CA VAL A 43 13.22 -7.48 -11.45
C VAL A 43 11.83 -7.36 -10.84
N PHE A 44 11.41 -6.15 -10.46
CA PHE A 44 10.05 -5.89 -9.97
C PHE A 44 8.97 -6.42 -10.93
N GLN A 45 9.07 -6.10 -12.22
CA GLN A 45 8.14 -6.56 -13.24
C GLN A 45 8.06 -8.10 -13.28
N LYS A 46 9.22 -8.78 -13.22
CA LYS A 46 9.27 -10.25 -13.18
C LYS A 46 8.62 -10.82 -11.92
N MET A 47 8.83 -10.20 -10.76
CA MET A 47 8.25 -10.65 -9.49
C MET A 47 6.73 -10.49 -9.47
N ILE A 48 6.22 -9.30 -9.85
CA ILE A 48 4.78 -9.00 -9.87
C ILE A 48 4.03 -9.88 -10.85
N ALA A 49 4.64 -10.25 -11.98
CA ALA A 49 4.03 -11.17 -12.94
C ALA A 49 3.78 -12.58 -12.38
N SER A 50 4.54 -13.01 -11.34
CA SER A 50 4.44 -14.34 -10.75
C SER A 50 3.49 -14.37 -9.54
N ARG A 51 2.55 -15.31 -9.51
CA ARG A 51 1.65 -15.53 -8.36
C ARG A 51 2.41 -15.98 -7.13
N ALA A 52 3.47 -16.77 -7.26
CA ALA A 52 4.31 -17.14 -6.12
C ALA A 52 5.06 -15.92 -5.55
N ASN A 53 5.65 -15.10 -6.43
CA ASN A 53 6.68 -14.13 -6.04
C ASN A 53 6.24 -12.67 -5.95
N ASP A 54 4.96 -12.35 -6.21
CA ASP A 54 4.44 -10.97 -6.21
C ASP A 54 4.76 -10.16 -4.93
N HIS A 55 4.70 -10.78 -3.75
CA HIS A 55 5.08 -10.18 -2.46
C HIS A 55 6.52 -9.64 -2.45
N GLU A 56 7.47 -10.34 -3.08
CA GLU A 56 8.85 -9.87 -3.23
C GLU A 56 8.93 -8.63 -4.14
N GLY A 57 8.07 -8.56 -5.15
CA GLY A 57 7.93 -7.37 -5.99
C GLY A 57 7.50 -6.15 -5.18
N PHE A 58 6.48 -6.30 -4.34
CA PHE A 58 6.03 -5.22 -3.44
C PHE A 58 7.14 -4.79 -2.47
N TYR A 59 7.84 -5.73 -1.84
CA TYR A 59 8.94 -5.42 -0.93
C TYR A 59 10.12 -4.72 -1.60
N LEU A 60 10.46 -5.09 -2.84
CA LEU A 60 11.47 -4.41 -3.62
C LEU A 60 11.05 -2.98 -3.94
N MET A 61 9.80 -2.79 -4.38
CA MET A 61 9.29 -1.48 -4.75
C MET A 61 9.15 -0.53 -3.55
N GLN A 62 8.72 -1.04 -2.39
CA GLN A 62 8.69 -0.26 -1.14
C GLN A 62 10.10 0.21 -0.77
N SER A 63 11.11 -0.66 -0.88
CA SER A 63 12.51 -0.29 -0.62
C SER A 63 13.02 0.78 -1.59
N LEU A 64 12.58 0.75 -2.86
CA LEU A 64 12.90 1.80 -3.83
C LEU A 64 12.24 3.13 -3.45
N ILE A 65 10.96 3.12 -3.11
CA ILE A 65 10.22 4.32 -2.69
C ILE A 65 10.89 4.98 -1.47
N GLU A 66 11.36 4.18 -0.52
CA GLU A 66 11.91 4.68 0.74
C GLU A 66 13.32 5.27 0.62
N HIS A 67 14.14 4.78 -0.30
CA HIS A 67 15.57 5.11 -0.35
C HIS A 67 16.04 5.74 -1.67
N CYS A 68 15.27 5.60 -2.75
CA CYS A 68 15.63 6.17 -4.05
C CYS A 68 15.27 7.66 -4.09
N PRO A 69 16.14 8.53 -4.65
CA PRO A 69 15.76 9.88 -5.01
C PRO A 69 14.46 9.92 -5.81
N ASN A 70 13.54 10.78 -5.39
CA ASN A 70 12.23 10.90 -6.00
C ASN A 70 12.34 11.26 -7.49
N GLU A 71 13.31 12.08 -7.86
CA GLU A 71 13.53 12.52 -9.25
C GLU A 71 13.87 11.35 -10.18
N LEU A 72 14.57 10.34 -9.66
CA LEU A 72 14.93 9.15 -10.44
C LEU A 72 13.74 8.20 -10.60
N LEU A 73 12.92 8.06 -9.56
CA LEU A 73 11.85 7.07 -9.52
C LEU A 73 10.54 7.56 -10.16
N THR A 74 10.23 8.85 -10.04
CA THR A 74 8.94 9.43 -10.46
C THR A 74 8.59 9.14 -11.92
N GLN A 75 9.58 9.19 -12.83
CA GLN A 75 9.38 8.93 -14.26
C GLN A 75 8.86 7.52 -14.55
N TYR A 76 9.08 6.55 -13.65
CA TYR A 76 8.69 5.16 -13.81
C TYR A 76 7.37 4.81 -13.11
N MET A 77 6.88 5.68 -12.21
CA MET A 77 5.74 5.31 -11.35
C MET A 77 4.46 5.09 -12.13
N LYS A 78 4.26 5.77 -13.26
CA LYS A 78 3.11 5.51 -14.14
C LYS A 78 3.14 4.08 -14.71
N ASP A 79 4.31 3.65 -15.20
CA ASP A 79 4.48 2.30 -15.75
C ASP A 79 4.37 1.22 -14.66
N VAL A 80 4.89 1.50 -13.46
CA VAL A 80 4.71 0.64 -12.29
C VAL A 80 3.24 0.43 -11.99
N PHE A 81 2.44 1.49 -11.91
CA PHE A 81 1.00 1.39 -11.66
C PHE A 81 0.25 0.69 -12.79
N LEU A 82 0.61 0.95 -14.05
CA LEU A 82 0.07 0.21 -15.21
C LEU A 82 0.29 -1.30 -15.08
N LEU A 83 1.51 -1.73 -14.76
CA LEU A 83 1.83 -3.14 -14.55
C LEU A 83 1.02 -3.74 -13.39
N LEU A 84 0.87 -3.01 -12.29
CA LEU A 84 0.09 -3.46 -11.14
C LEU A 84 -1.40 -3.65 -11.49
N PHE A 85 -1.99 -2.73 -12.26
CA PHE A 85 -3.38 -2.85 -12.70
C PHE A 85 -3.59 -3.93 -13.77
N GLN A 86 -2.62 -4.13 -14.67
CA GLN A 86 -2.63 -5.24 -15.62
C GLN A 86 -2.61 -6.59 -14.90
N ARG A 87 -1.77 -6.73 -13.87
CA ARG A 87 -1.72 -7.93 -13.03
C ARG A 87 -3.02 -8.14 -12.24
N LEU A 88 -3.59 -7.06 -11.69
CA LEU A 88 -4.90 -7.09 -11.02
C LEU A 88 -6.02 -7.58 -11.96
N SER A 89 -6.00 -7.13 -13.22
CA SER A 89 -7.04 -7.47 -14.20
C SER A 89 -6.90 -8.88 -14.75
N SER A 90 -5.66 -9.35 -14.95
CA SER A 90 -5.39 -10.63 -15.60
C SER A 90 -5.48 -11.83 -14.66
N SER A 91 -5.10 -11.68 -13.38
CA SER A 91 -4.82 -12.86 -12.54
C SER A 91 -4.84 -12.59 -11.03
N LYS A 92 -5.70 -11.69 -10.53
CA LYS A 92 -5.75 -11.32 -9.10
C LYS A 92 -5.84 -12.51 -8.14
N THR A 93 -5.19 -12.37 -7.00
CA THR A 93 -5.29 -13.25 -5.83
C THR A 93 -5.54 -12.40 -4.59
N THR A 94 -6.05 -12.97 -3.49
CA THR A 94 -6.24 -12.21 -2.25
C THR A 94 -4.90 -11.70 -1.72
N LYS A 95 -3.83 -12.49 -1.79
CA LYS A 95 -2.47 -12.05 -1.44
C LYS A 95 -2.05 -10.81 -2.24
N TYR A 96 -2.29 -10.82 -3.55
CA TYR A 96 -1.95 -9.70 -4.43
C TYR A 96 -2.74 -8.44 -4.10
N ILE A 97 -4.05 -8.58 -3.83
CA ILE A 97 -4.93 -7.46 -3.45
C ILE A 97 -4.44 -6.81 -2.13
N LYS A 98 -4.15 -7.62 -1.10
CA LYS A 98 -3.59 -7.12 0.17
C LYS A 98 -2.29 -6.34 -0.08
N GLY A 99 -1.36 -6.92 -0.84
CA GLY A 99 -0.09 -6.26 -1.18
C GLY A 99 -0.26 -4.96 -1.96
N LEU A 100 -1.20 -4.92 -2.92
CA LEU A 100 -1.49 -3.75 -3.73
C LEU A 100 -2.08 -2.60 -2.91
N LEU A 101 -3.02 -2.90 -2.00
CA LEU A 101 -3.60 -1.91 -1.10
C LEU A 101 -2.54 -1.29 -0.18
N VAL A 102 -1.73 -2.14 0.47
CA VAL A 102 -0.61 -1.69 1.31
C VAL A 102 0.35 -0.83 0.49
N PHE A 103 0.64 -1.21 -0.76
CA PHE A 103 1.47 -0.42 -1.65
C PHE A 103 0.90 0.96 -1.97
N PHE A 104 -0.41 1.08 -2.27
CA PHE A 104 -1.04 2.38 -2.52
C PHE A 104 -0.97 3.31 -1.31
N PHE A 105 -1.19 2.78 -0.11
CA PHE A 105 -1.12 3.56 1.12
C PHE A 105 0.32 3.89 1.50
N PHE A 106 1.26 2.98 1.27
CA PHE A 106 2.69 3.28 1.41
C PHE A 106 3.15 4.38 0.44
N TYR A 107 2.72 4.33 -0.83
CA TYR A 107 2.97 5.39 -1.80
C TYR A 107 2.36 6.72 -1.36
N THR A 108 1.12 6.72 -0.89
CA THR A 108 0.44 7.91 -0.34
C THR A 108 1.21 8.55 0.80
N ILE A 109 1.76 7.73 1.71
CA ILE A 109 2.52 8.23 2.85
C ILE A 109 3.80 8.94 2.39
N ASN A 110 4.52 8.37 1.43
CA ASN A 110 5.82 8.88 0.98
C ASN A 110 5.71 10.02 -0.03
N TYR A 111 4.74 9.96 -0.94
CA TYR A 111 4.59 10.91 -2.04
C TYR A 111 3.41 11.86 -1.90
N GLY A 112 2.50 11.63 -0.96
CA GLY A 112 1.32 12.48 -0.73
C GLY A 112 0.05 11.94 -1.38
N ALA A 113 -1.08 12.33 -0.81
CA ALA A 113 -2.40 11.81 -1.16
C ALA A 113 -2.85 12.24 -2.57
N SER A 114 -2.78 13.54 -2.89
CA SER A 114 -3.14 14.03 -4.23
C SER A 114 -2.25 13.44 -5.32
N ASN A 115 -0.98 13.16 -5.03
CA ASN A 115 -0.09 12.50 -6.00
C ASN A 115 -0.55 11.07 -6.33
N LEU A 116 -1.12 10.32 -5.39
CA LEU A 116 -1.71 9.01 -5.70
C LEU A 116 -2.91 9.18 -6.64
N VAL A 117 -3.82 10.10 -6.31
CA VAL A 117 -5.05 10.35 -7.11
C VAL A 117 -4.69 10.75 -8.54
N GLN A 118 -3.82 11.75 -8.68
CA GLN A 118 -3.38 12.28 -9.98
C GLN A 118 -2.62 11.24 -10.80
N LEU A 119 -1.77 10.43 -10.16
CA LEU A 119 -1.05 9.36 -10.86
C LEU A 119 -2.01 8.34 -11.46
N ILE A 120 -2.98 7.87 -10.67
CA ILE A 120 -3.98 6.90 -11.13
C ILE A 120 -4.85 7.50 -12.24
N ASP A 121 -5.32 8.74 -12.07
CA ASP A 121 -6.14 9.39 -13.10
C ASP A 121 -5.38 9.76 -14.37
N SER A 122 -4.05 9.88 -14.29
CA SER A 122 -3.20 10.07 -15.48
C SER A 122 -3.14 8.83 -16.39
N ILE A 123 -3.48 7.66 -15.87
CA ILE A 123 -3.58 6.41 -16.64
C ILE A 123 -4.89 6.41 -17.42
N GLN A 124 -5.99 6.70 -16.75
CA GLN A 124 -7.32 6.84 -17.34
C GLN A 124 -8.13 7.83 -16.50
N PRO A 125 -8.85 8.81 -17.12
CA PRO A 125 -9.68 9.74 -16.38
C PRO A 125 -10.69 9.03 -15.48
N GLN A 126 -10.83 9.50 -14.24
CA GLN A 126 -11.75 8.96 -13.23
C GLN A 126 -11.46 7.52 -12.78
N MET A 127 -10.28 6.99 -13.11
CA MET A 127 -9.89 5.65 -12.71
C MET A 127 -9.73 5.53 -11.19
N PHE A 128 -9.40 6.62 -10.48
CA PHE A 128 -9.29 6.59 -9.03
C PHE A 128 -10.61 6.24 -8.34
N GLY A 129 -11.74 6.76 -8.84
CA GLY A 129 -13.07 6.39 -8.36
C GLY A 129 -13.34 4.88 -8.49
N MET A 130 -12.96 4.28 -9.63
CA MET A 130 -13.08 2.84 -9.84
C MET A 130 -12.20 2.03 -8.87
N VAL A 131 -11.00 2.50 -8.56
CA VAL A 131 -10.12 1.87 -7.57
C VAL A 131 -10.75 1.93 -6.17
N ILE A 132 -11.38 3.05 -5.80
CA ILE A 132 -12.08 3.13 -4.52
C ILE A 132 -13.22 2.12 -4.44
N GLU A 133 -14.11 2.12 -5.43
CA GLU A 133 -15.31 1.28 -5.44
C GLU A 133 -15.02 -0.21 -5.52
N ARG A 134 -14.05 -0.60 -6.36
CA ARG A 134 -13.84 -2.01 -6.71
C ARG A 134 -12.70 -2.67 -5.95
N LEU A 135 -11.90 -1.89 -5.22
CA LEU A 135 -10.72 -2.41 -4.52
C LEU A 135 -10.65 -1.89 -3.08
N MET A 136 -10.61 -0.58 -2.85
CA MET A 136 -10.41 -0.05 -1.50
C MET A 136 -11.57 -0.37 -0.57
N ILE A 137 -12.80 -0.02 -0.95
CA ILE A 137 -13.98 -0.26 -0.12
C ILE A 137 -14.20 -1.76 0.18
N PRO A 138 -14.17 -2.66 -0.81
CA PRO A 138 -14.45 -4.08 -0.54
C PRO A 138 -13.29 -4.84 0.11
N ASP A 139 -12.03 -4.46 -0.11
CA ASP A 139 -10.89 -5.33 0.22
C ASP A 139 -9.95 -4.80 1.32
N ILE A 140 -10.08 -3.55 1.78
CA ILE A 140 -9.21 -3.03 2.87
C ILE A 140 -9.28 -3.87 4.13
N GLN A 141 -10.46 -4.37 4.49
CA GLN A 141 -10.65 -5.18 5.69
C GLN A 141 -9.87 -6.50 5.66
N LYS A 142 -9.48 -6.96 4.47
CA LYS A 142 -8.65 -8.16 4.27
C LYS A 142 -7.18 -7.93 4.61
N THR A 143 -6.72 -6.70 4.83
CA THR A 143 -5.31 -6.42 5.15
C THR A 143 -4.93 -7.12 6.46
N SER A 144 -3.95 -8.03 6.39
CA SER A 144 -3.38 -8.76 7.54
C SER A 144 -2.05 -8.16 7.97
N GLY A 145 -1.66 -8.41 9.22
CA GLY A 145 -0.34 -8.03 9.73
C GLY A 145 -0.37 -6.69 10.44
N SER A 146 0.40 -6.57 11.52
CA SER A 146 0.41 -5.35 12.35
C SER A 146 0.98 -4.15 11.59
N VAL A 147 2.05 -4.36 10.82
CA VAL A 147 2.72 -3.30 10.04
C VAL A 147 1.87 -2.91 8.84
N GLU A 148 1.37 -3.87 8.08
CA GLU A 148 0.55 -3.64 6.90
C GLU A 148 -0.75 -2.92 7.25
N ARG A 149 -1.45 -3.35 8.31
CA ARG A 149 -2.66 -2.66 8.79
C ARG A 149 -2.36 -1.24 9.24
N LYS A 150 -1.21 -1.01 9.88
CA LYS A 150 -0.75 0.33 10.28
C LYS A 150 -0.50 1.21 9.06
N ILE A 151 0.18 0.70 8.02
CA ILE A 151 0.40 1.41 6.76
C ILE A 151 -0.93 1.77 6.10
N THR A 152 -1.83 0.81 5.97
CA THR A 152 -3.18 1.02 5.40
C THR A 152 -3.96 2.08 6.18
N ALA A 153 -3.96 2.00 7.50
CA ALA A 153 -4.66 2.96 8.35
C ALA A 153 -4.11 4.40 8.22
N VAL A 154 -2.79 4.55 8.28
CA VAL A 154 -2.12 5.86 8.19
C VAL A 154 -2.25 6.44 6.79
N GLY A 155 -2.06 5.63 5.74
CA GLY A 155 -2.20 6.09 4.37
C GLY A 155 -3.65 6.46 4.02
N LEU A 156 -4.64 5.68 4.47
CA LEU A 156 -6.05 6.02 4.27
C LEU A 156 -6.45 7.27 5.07
N THR A 157 -5.92 7.44 6.28
CA THR A 157 -6.08 8.69 7.04
C THR A 157 -5.57 9.88 6.23
N LYS A 158 -4.34 9.79 5.72
CA LYS A 158 -3.71 10.84 4.91
C LYS A 158 -4.52 11.14 3.65
N LEU A 159 -5.07 10.10 3.00
CA LEU A 159 -5.94 10.24 1.85
C LEU A 159 -7.24 10.99 2.19
N LEU A 160 -7.87 10.71 3.33
CA LEU A 160 -9.07 11.40 3.80
C LEU A 160 -8.81 12.83 4.29
N SER A 161 -7.61 13.13 4.79
CA SER A 161 -7.29 14.42 5.40
C SER A 161 -6.52 15.39 4.51
N GLU A 162 -5.83 14.91 3.48
CA GLU A 162 -4.90 15.72 2.68
C GLU A 162 -5.18 15.70 1.16
N ALA A 163 -6.14 14.91 0.65
CA ALA A 163 -6.53 14.96 -0.77
C ALA A 163 -7.76 15.87 -0.98
N PRO A 164 -7.61 17.09 -1.55
CA PRO A 164 -8.74 17.92 -1.92
C PRO A 164 -9.71 17.20 -2.85
N GLU A 165 -9.19 16.32 -3.72
CA GLU A 165 -9.99 15.53 -4.65
C GLU A 165 -11.09 14.69 -3.96
N LEU A 166 -10.87 14.31 -2.69
CA LEU A 166 -11.81 13.60 -1.83
C LEU A 166 -12.59 14.50 -0.85
N ILE A 167 -12.18 15.74 -0.62
CA ILE A 167 -12.84 16.64 0.34
C ILE A 167 -13.92 17.47 -0.35
N ASP A 168 -13.53 18.13 -1.45
CA ASP A 168 -14.38 19.02 -2.25
C ASP A 168 -14.33 18.74 -3.75
N GLY A 169 -13.46 17.82 -4.18
CA GLY A 169 -13.31 17.43 -5.57
C GLY A 169 -14.27 16.33 -6.07
N PRO A 170 -13.93 15.70 -7.21
CA PRO A 170 -14.80 14.77 -7.93
C PRO A 170 -15.09 13.47 -7.16
N TYR A 171 -14.30 13.15 -6.13
CA TYR A 171 -14.42 11.93 -5.34
C TYR A 171 -15.04 12.16 -3.96
N SER A 172 -15.56 13.36 -3.69
CA SER A 172 -16.11 13.72 -2.37
C SER A 172 -17.25 12.82 -1.87
N SER A 173 -17.99 12.16 -2.77
CA SER A 173 -18.99 11.16 -2.41
C SER A 173 -18.41 9.92 -1.73
N TYR A 174 -17.13 9.60 -1.98
CA TYR A 174 -16.45 8.42 -1.42
C TYR A 174 -15.81 8.67 -0.06
N TRP A 175 -15.72 9.92 0.38
CA TRP A 175 -15.06 10.28 1.64
C TRP A 175 -15.65 9.52 2.84
N THR A 176 -16.98 9.55 2.98
CA THR A 176 -17.66 8.85 4.08
C THR A 176 -17.55 7.33 3.98
N PRO A 177 -17.82 6.67 2.83
CA PRO A 177 -17.57 5.23 2.68
C PRO A 177 -16.15 4.81 3.07
N LEU A 178 -15.14 5.57 2.65
CA LEU A 178 -13.74 5.30 3.00
C LEU A 178 -13.47 5.47 4.50
N LEU A 179 -14.05 6.48 5.15
CA LEU A 179 -13.94 6.63 6.60
C LEU A 179 -14.58 5.45 7.35
N LYS A 180 -15.73 4.94 6.89
CA LYS A 180 -16.36 3.74 7.49
C LYS A 180 -15.45 2.53 7.39
N VAL A 181 -14.83 2.33 6.24
CA VAL A 181 -13.87 1.24 6.02
C VAL A 181 -12.66 1.39 6.94
N LEU A 182 -12.17 2.61 7.16
CA LEU A 182 -11.09 2.86 8.12
C LEU A 182 -11.50 2.55 9.56
N ILE A 183 -12.72 2.92 9.98
CA ILE A 183 -13.25 2.57 11.30
C ILE A 183 -13.39 1.03 11.41
N GLY A 184 -13.90 0.38 10.37
CA GLY A 184 -13.97 -1.09 10.29
C GLY A 184 -12.59 -1.75 10.44
N LEU A 185 -11.55 -1.15 9.85
CA LEU A 185 -10.17 -1.63 9.99
C LEU A 185 -9.67 -1.55 11.45
N PHE A 186 -10.25 -0.71 12.30
CA PHE A 186 -9.87 -0.64 13.71
C PHE A 186 -10.70 -1.58 14.59
N GLU A 187 -11.99 -1.70 14.30
CA GLU A 187 -12.95 -2.25 15.26
C GLU A 187 -13.47 -3.64 14.86
N LEU A 188 -13.41 -3.99 13.57
CA LEU A 188 -13.86 -5.28 13.07
C LEU A 188 -12.67 -6.25 12.89
N PRO A 189 -12.90 -7.57 13.02
CA PRO A 189 -11.88 -8.56 12.71
C PRO A 189 -11.48 -8.51 11.24
N GLU A 190 -10.32 -9.08 10.92
CA GLU A 190 -9.87 -9.24 9.53
C GLU A 190 -10.91 -10.02 8.71
N ASP A 191 -11.13 -9.57 7.47
CA ASP A 191 -11.92 -10.33 6.50
C ASP A 191 -11.05 -11.45 5.90
N GLU A 192 -11.39 -12.70 6.23
CA GLU A 192 -10.68 -13.90 5.78
C GLU A 192 -11.17 -14.42 4.41
N THR A 193 -12.09 -13.72 3.73
CA THR A 193 -12.59 -14.17 2.42
C THR A 193 -11.49 -14.14 1.35
N THR A 194 -11.40 -15.24 0.60
CA THR A 194 -10.40 -15.44 -0.46
C THR A 194 -10.97 -15.25 -1.86
N CYS A 195 -10.10 -14.94 -2.82
CA CYS A 195 -10.51 -14.93 -4.22
C CYS A 195 -10.78 -16.37 -4.67
N PRO A 196 -11.76 -16.61 -5.55
CA PRO A 196 -12.01 -17.96 -6.08
C PRO A 196 -10.78 -18.58 -6.75
N ASP A 197 -9.95 -17.75 -7.38
CA ASP A 197 -8.74 -18.14 -8.11
C ASP A 197 -7.51 -18.34 -7.21
N ASP A 198 -7.63 -18.22 -5.89
CA ASP A 198 -6.53 -18.42 -4.95
C ASP A 198 -6.09 -19.89 -4.83
N HIS A 199 -6.93 -20.84 -5.24
CA HIS A 199 -6.62 -22.28 -5.25
C HIS A 199 -5.75 -22.70 -6.44
N PHE A 200 -4.67 -21.96 -6.70
CA PHE A 200 -3.71 -22.32 -7.73
C PHE A 200 -2.64 -23.24 -7.14
N ILE A 201 -2.52 -24.44 -7.69
CA ILE A 201 -1.34 -25.29 -7.52
C ILE A 201 -0.41 -24.92 -8.68
N GLU A 202 0.70 -24.22 -8.40
CA GLU A 202 1.80 -24.11 -9.37
C GLU A 202 2.32 -25.52 -9.60
N VAL A 203 1.96 -26.12 -10.75
CA VAL A 203 2.64 -27.30 -11.27
C VAL A 203 3.95 -26.78 -11.82
N ASP A 204 5.04 -26.96 -11.07
CA ASP A 204 6.38 -26.65 -11.54
C ASP A 204 6.66 -27.49 -12.81
N GLU A 205 6.61 -26.86 -13.98
CA GLU A 205 6.84 -27.53 -15.27
C GLU A 205 8.31 -27.89 -15.49
N THR A 206 9.19 -27.65 -14.52
CA THR A 206 10.62 -27.91 -14.61
C THR A 206 10.96 -29.27 -13.98
N PRO A 207 11.17 -30.35 -14.76
CA PRO A 207 11.63 -31.61 -14.20
C PRO A 207 13.11 -31.45 -13.83
N GLY A 208 13.40 -31.16 -12.57
CA GLY A 208 14.75 -31.00 -12.05
C GLY A 208 14.78 -30.87 -10.53
N TYR A 209 15.87 -31.35 -9.92
CA TYR A 209 16.10 -31.23 -8.48
C TYR A 209 16.35 -29.75 -8.12
N GLU A 210 15.32 -29.05 -7.66
CA GLU A 210 15.46 -27.70 -7.10
C GLU A 210 15.80 -27.78 -5.60
N VAL A 211 16.82 -27.02 -5.20
CA VAL A 211 17.19 -26.89 -3.78
C VAL A 211 16.30 -25.83 -3.16
N ALA A 212 15.44 -26.24 -2.22
CA ALA A 212 14.55 -25.34 -1.49
C ALA A 212 15.32 -24.28 -0.70
N TYR A 213 14.78 -23.06 -0.63
CA TYR A 213 15.34 -22.00 0.21
C TYR A 213 15.34 -22.44 1.68
N SER A 214 16.47 -22.28 2.35
CA SER A 214 16.63 -22.52 3.79
C SER A 214 17.04 -21.23 4.48
N GLN A 215 16.18 -20.72 5.37
CA GLN A 215 16.46 -19.51 6.13
C GLN A 215 17.57 -19.76 7.16
N LEU A 216 18.59 -18.89 7.17
CA LEU A 216 19.65 -18.93 8.18
C LEU A 216 19.10 -18.51 9.55
N ALA A 217 19.14 -19.42 10.53
CA ALA A 217 18.54 -19.24 11.86
C ALA A 217 19.02 -17.97 12.62
N PHE A 218 20.26 -17.53 12.39
CA PHE A 218 20.84 -16.35 13.04
C PHE A 218 20.74 -15.06 12.22
N ALA A 219 20.10 -15.11 11.05
CA ALA A 219 19.89 -13.96 10.16
C ALA A 219 18.40 -13.71 9.90
N SER A 220 17.52 -14.03 10.87
CA SER A 220 16.12 -13.63 10.85
C SER A 220 16.01 -12.11 10.94
N LYS A 221 15.12 -11.52 10.13
CA LYS A 221 14.88 -10.08 10.14
C LYS A 221 13.85 -9.78 11.22
N THR A 222 14.05 -8.70 11.97
CA THR A 222 12.97 -8.08 12.73
C THR A 222 12.01 -7.42 11.73
N ASP A 223 10.70 -7.58 11.92
CA ASP A 223 9.71 -6.91 11.08
C ASP A 223 9.97 -5.40 11.09
N TYR A 224 10.29 -4.87 9.92
CA TYR A 224 10.62 -3.46 9.76
C TYR A 224 9.33 -2.67 9.63
N ASP A 225 9.03 -1.86 10.64
CA ASP A 225 7.92 -0.89 10.60
C ASP A 225 8.42 0.45 10.02
N PRO A 226 8.00 0.85 8.81
CA PRO A 226 8.39 2.15 8.23
C PRO A 226 7.72 3.33 8.95
N LEU A 227 6.77 3.08 9.86
CA LEU A 227 5.99 4.08 10.58
C LEU A 227 6.26 4.05 12.09
N GLN A 228 7.47 3.68 12.52
CA GLN A 228 7.85 3.60 13.95
C GLN A 228 7.55 4.90 14.73
N GLY A 229 7.61 6.07 14.08
CA GLY A 229 7.26 7.35 14.71
C GLY A 229 5.77 7.59 14.92
N VAL A 230 4.90 6.81 14.28
CA VAL A 230 3.45 6.89 14.46
C VAL A 230 3.02 5.94 15.59
N GLY A 231 2.35 6.50 16.60
CA GLY A 231 1.75 5.74 17.69
C GLY A 231 0.48 4.99 17.25
N ASP A 232 -0.57 5.05 18.08
CA ASP A 232 -1.87 4.43 17.75
C ASP A 232 -2.48 5.07 16.48
N PRO A 233 -2.75 4.30 15.41
CA PRO A 233 -3.38 4.79 14.19
C PRO A 233 -4.74 5.46 14.42
N ARG A 234 -5.50 5.06 15.46
CA ARG A 234 -6.77 5.69 15.83
C ARG A 234 -6.59 7.13 16.29
N LEU A 235 -5.55 7.36 17.10
CA LEU A 235 -5.20 8.71 17.55
C LEU A 235 -4.66 9.56 16.39
N HIS A 236 -3.89 8.94 15.49
CA HIS A 236 -3.43 9.61 14.27
C HIS A 236 -4.59 10.05 13.37
N LEU A 237 -5.64 9.23 13.23
CA LEU A 237 -6.88 9.60 12.54
C LEU A 237 -7.54 10.80 13.22
N ALA A 238 -7.77 10.74 14.54
CA ALA A 238 -8.42 11.81 15.28
C ALA A 238 -7.68 13.16 15.13
N GLN A 239 -6.35 13.15 15.27
CA GLN A 239 -5.52 14.34 15.12
C GLN A 239 -5.56 14.90 13.68
N SER A 240 -5.51 14.03 12.67
CA SER A 240 -5.57 14.43 11.26
C SER A 240 -6.94 15.03 10.90
N LEU A 241 -8.04 14.48 11.43
CA LEU A 241 -9.38 15.03 11.24
C LEU A 241 -9.57 16.39 11.93
N SER A 242 -8.99 16.58 13.12
CA SER A 242 -9.03 17.89 13.80
C SER A 242 -8.24 18.95 13.02
N LYS A 243 -7.06 18.58 12.48
CA LYS A 243 -6.31 19.48 11.57
C LYS A 243 -7.13 19.82 10.32
N LEU A 244 -7.79 18.83 9.72
CA LEU A 244 -8.68 19.05 8.58
C LEU A 244 -9.86 19.95 8.93
N SER A 245 -10.50 19.78 10.10
CA SER A 245 -11.64 20.62 10.49
C SER A 245 -11.23 22.08 10.64
N VAL A 246 -10.03 22.34 11.17
CA VAL A 246 -9.50 23.70 11.29
C VAL A 246 -9.15 24.29 9.92
N ALA A 247 -8.59 23.48 9.01
CA ALA A 247 -8.25 23.90 7.65
C ALA A 247 -9.50 24.16 6.78
N CYS A 248 -10.58 23.40 6.99
CA CYS A 248 -11.85 23.52 6.27
C CYS A 248 -13.06 23.59 7.24
N PRO A 249 -13.25 24.73 7.95
CA PRO A 249 -14.30 24.87 8.95
C PRO A 249 -15.70 24.59 8.39
N GLY A 250 -16.51 23.85 9.15
CA GLY A 250 -17.90 23.56 8.79
C GLY A 250 -18.11 22.50 7.70
N ARG A 251 -17.05 21.98 7.07
CA ARG A 251 -17.16 20.94 6.04
C ARG A 251 -17.30 19.53 6.62
N LEU A 252 -16.55 19.23 7.68
CA LEU A 252 -16.42 17.88 8.22
C LEU A 252 -17.67 17.43 8.99
N ASN A 253 -18.25 18.31 9.80
CA ASN A 253 -19.40 17.97 10.64
C ASN A 253 -20.63 17.46 9.84
N PRO A 254 -21.05 18.10 8.73
CA PRO A 254 -22.12 17.56 7.89
C PRO A 254 -21.80 16.19 7.27
N LEU A 255 -20.54 15.95 6.86
CA LEU A 255 -20.13 14.67 6.27
C LEU A 255 -20.21 13.53 7.29
N LEU A 256 -19.82 13.81 8.53
CA LEU A 256 -19.90 12.86 9.64
C LEU A 256 -21.36 12.60 10.07
N GLN A 257 -22.15 13.66 10.23
CA GLN A 257 -23.55 13.57 10.71
C GLN A 257 -24.51 12.96 9.69
N ASN A 258 -24.29 13.15 8.39
CA ASN A 258 -25.19 12.58 7.38
C ASN A 258 -24.70 11.22 6.88
N GLY A 259 -23.40 10.96 6.97
CA GLY A 259 -22.78 9.82 6.33
C GLY A 259 -22.54 8.61 7.23
N LEU A 260 -22.22 8.80 8.51
CA LEU A 260 -21.87 7.72 9.44
C LEU A 260 -23.09 7.18 10.19
N GLY A 261 -23.09 5.88 10.53
CA GLY A 261 -24.08 5.32 11.45
C GLY A 261 -23.76 5.65 12.92
N ASP A 262 -24.69 5.38 13.84
CA ASP A 262 -24.52 5.75 15.25
C ASP A 262 -23.32 5.04 15.93
N ALA A 263 -23.07 3.77 15.57
CA ALA A 263 -21.92 3.02 16.06
C ALA A 263 -20.60 3.68 15.60
N ASP A 264 -20.45 3.95 14.31
CA ASP A 264 -19.25 4.58 13.73
C ASP A 264 -18.96 5.94 14.38
N ARG A 265 -20.00 6.75 14.61
CA ARG A 265 -19.88 8.04 15.30
C ARG A 265 -19.38 7.89 16.73
N THR A 266 -19.86 6.87 17.44
CA THR A 266 -19.44 6.58 18.81
C THR A 266 -17.97 6.20 18.86
N HIS A 267 -17.51 5.32 17.97
CA HIS A 267 -16.09 4.97 17.85
C HIS A 267 -15.23 6.21 17.55
N LEU A 268 -15.66 7.03 16.58
CA LEU A 268 -14.94 8.26 16.23
C LEU A 268 -14.86 9.24 17.40
N GLN A 269 -15.95 9.42 18.16
CA GLN A 269 -15.98 10.27 19.34
C GLN A 269 -15.02 9.77 20.43
N ASN A 270 -14.90 8.46 20.61
CA ASN A 270 -13.94 7.86 21.53
C ASN A 270 -12.50 8.18 21.11
N TYR A 271 -12.19 8.11 19.80
CA TYR A 271 -10.85 8.44 19.29
C TYR A 271 -10.51 9.92 19.49
N LEU A 272 -11.44 10.82 19.19
CA LEU A 272 -11.27 12.27 19.39
C LEU A 272 -11.02 12.60 20.86
N THR A 273 -11.79 11.98 21.76
CA THR A 273 -11.65 12.15 23.21
C THR A 273 -10.30 11.62 23.70
N ALA A 274 -9.89 10.41 23.27
CA ALA A 274 -8.60 9.82 23.64
C ALA A 274 -7.40 10.64 23.11
N ALA A 275 -7.55 11.28 21.95
CA ALA A 275 -6.54 12.17 21.38
C ALA A 275 -6.58 13.60 21.97
N ASN A 276 -7.53 13.92 22.84
CA ASN A 276 -7.78 15.26 23.38
C ASN A 276 -7.96 16.34 22.29
N VAL A 277 -8.70 16.02 21.24
CA VAL A 277 -8.99 16.94 20.13
C VAL A 277 -10.49 17.10 19.90
N THR A 278 -10.88 18.26 19.38
CA THR A 278 -12.25 18.57 18.99
C THR A 278 -12.30 18.96 17.51
N LEU A 279 -13.43 18.69 16.86
CA LEU A 279 -13.70 19.13 15.50
C LEU A 279 -14.38 20.50 15.54
N SER A 280 -13.90 21.42 14.72
CA SER A 280 -14.39 22.81 14.60
C SER A 280 -15.52 22.96 13.60
#